data_AF-A0A2S9FY50-F1
#
_entry.id   AF-A0A2S9FY50-F1
#
_cell.length_a   1.000
_cell.length_b   1.000
_cell.length_c   1.000
_cell.angle_alpha   90.00
_cell.angle_beta   90.00
_cell.angle_gamma   90.00
#
_symmetry.space_group_name_H-M   'P 1'
#
loop_
_entity.id
_entity.type
_entity.pdbx_description
1 polymer ?
#
loop_
_entity_poly.entity_id
_entity_poly.type
_entity_poly.pdbx_seq_one_letter_code
_entity_poly.pdbx_strand_id
1 'polypeptide(L)'
;DAYTHASLVDACRLSRARVAVTPHNDVAAVDRALAERSEERAVVVTDSVFSADGDLAPLRGLHDACRRHGALLIVDEAHGLGVRG
;
A
#
# COMPACT_ATOMS: atom_id res chain seq x y z
N ASP A 1 -5.78 7.01 -1.23
CA ASP A 1 -6.36 8.04 -0.36
C ASP A 1 -5.34 9.16 -0.16
N ALA A 2 -5.74 10.31 0.38
CA ALA A 2 -4.86 11.44 0.70
C ALA A 2 -4.03 11.24 1.99
N TYR A 3 -4.15 10.08 2.64
CA TYR A 3 -3.47 9.77 3.90
C TYR A 3 -2.05 9.21 3.74
N THR A 4 -1.66 8.80 2.53
CA THR A 4 -0.30 8.29 2.26
C THR A 4 0.64 9.44 1.92
N HIS A 5 1.90 9.35 2.35
CA HIS A 5 2.89 10.41 2.18
C HIS A 5 2.96 10.92 0.72
N ALA A 6 3.01 12.24 0.53
CA ALA A 6 3.00 12.85 -0.81
C ALA A 6 4.15 12.37 -1.72
N SER A 7 5.27 11.93 -1.12
CA SER A 7 6.37 11.30 -1.85
C SER A 7 5.95 10.05 -2.63
N LEU A 8 4.99 9.26 -2.12
CA LEU A 8 4.50 8.06 -2.78
C LEU A 8 3.62 8.41 -3.98
N VAL A 9 2.89 9.53 -3.92
CA VAL A 9 2.13 10.03 -5.06
C VAL A 9 3.07 10.40 -6.20
N ASP A 10 4.17 11.08 -5.91
CA ASP A 10 5.17 11.43 -6.92
C ASP A 10 5.94 10.21 -7.42
N ALA A 11 6.25 9.25 -6.55
CA ALA A 11 6.83 7.97 -6.96
C ALA A 11 5.91 7.21 -7.94
N CYS A 12 4.61 7.13 -7.64
CA CYS A 12 3.60 6.56 -8.52
C CYS A 12 3.57 7.27 -9.89
N ARG A 13 3.59 8.61 -9.91
CA ARG A 13 3.64 9.39 -11.16
C ARG A 13 4.92 9.13 -11.97
N LEU A 14 6.07 9.11 -11.33
CA LEU A 14 7.36 8.88 -11.98
C LEU A 14 7.53 7.43 -12.47
N SER A 15 6.88 6.47 -11.82
CA SER A 15 6.95 5.05 -12.18
C SER A 15 6.38 4.73 -13.57
N ARG A 16 5.47 5.58 -14.08
CA ARG A 16 4.67 5.35 -15.30
C ARG A 16 3.85 4.05 -15.28
N ALA A 17 3.67 3.44 -14.10
CA ALA A 17 2.82 2.28 -13.92
C ALA A 17 1.33 2.68 -13.93
N ARG A 18 0.45 1.71 -14.13
CA ARG A 18 -0.97 1.90 -13.82
C ARG A 18 -1.12 2.10 -12.31
N VAL A 19 -1.69 3.23 -11.90
CA VAL A 19 -1.92 3.54 -10.50
C VAL A 19 -3.38 3.25 -10.15
N ALA A 20 -3.61 2.36 -9.18
CA ALA A 20 -4.93 2.12 -8.59
C ALA A 20 -4.91 2.62 -7.15
N VAL A 21 -5.79 3.58 -6.84
CA VAL A 21 -5.93 4.13 -5.48
C VAL A 21 -7.05 3.41 -4.77
N THR A 22 -6.74 2.70 -3.69
CA THR A 22 -7.74 2.04 -2.83
C THR A 22 -8.16 2.95 -1.68
N PRO A 23 -9.35 2.71 -1.08
CA PRO A 23 -9.74 3.33 0.18
C PRO A 23 -8.73 3.01 1.29
N HIS A 24 -8.63 3.91 2.27
CA HIS A 24 -7.77 3.76 3.45
C HIS A 24 -8.02 2.42 4.17
N ASN A 25 -6.94 1.69 4.44
CA ASN A 25 -6.95 0.42 5.18
C ASN A 25 -7.92 -0.67 4.66
N ASP A 26 -8.39 -0.58 3.42
CA ASP A 26 -9.31 -1.55 2.83
C ASP A 26 -8.56 -2.68 2.11
N VAL A 27 -8.26 -3.76 2.85
CA VAL A 27 -7.62 -4.97 2.32
C VAL A 27 -8.46 -5.63 1.23
N ALA A 28 -9.79 -5.57 1.30
CA ALA A 28 -10.66 -6.19 0.30
C ALA A 28 -10.62 -5.43 -1.03
N ALA A 29 -10.52 -4.09 -0.99
CA ALA A 29 -10.29 -3.29 -2.18
C ALA A 29 -8.93 -3.58 -2.83
N VAL A 30 -7.87 -3.76 -2.02
CA VAL A 30 -6.55 -4.15 -2.51
C VAL A 30 -6.59 -5.54 -3.15
N ASP A 31 -7.21 -6.52 -2.49
CA ASP A 31 -7.34 -7.88 -3.02
C ASP A 31 -8.08 -7.89 -4.37
N ARG A 32 -9.17 -7.13 -4.48
CA ARG A 32 -9.92 -6.98 -5.74
C ARG A 32 -9.09 -6.33 -6.84
N ALA A 33 -8.40 -5.22 -6.53
CA ALA A 33 -7.55 -4.54 -7.49
C ALA A 33 -6.40 -5.42 -8.01
N LEU A 34 -5.85 -6.28 -7.14
CA LEU A 34 -4.82 -7.25 -7.50
C LEU A 34 -5.38 -8.41 -8.34
N ALA A 35 -6.61 -8.85 -8.07
CA ALA A 35 -7.27 -9.95 -8.79
C ALA A 35 -7.73 -9.53 -10.20
N GLU A 36 -8.19 -8.29 -10.37
CA GLU A 36 -8.71 -7.76 -11.63
C GLU A 36 -7.61 -7.19 -12.57
N ARG A 37 -6.34 -7.24 -12.14
CA ARG A 37 -5.23 -6.72 -12.92
C ARG A 37 -4.91 -7.63 -14.11
N SER A 38 -4.42 -7.02 -15.20
CA SER A 38 -3.89 -7.76 -16.36
C SER A 38 -2.36 -7.79 -16.38
N GLU A 39 -1.74 -6.98 -15.53
CA GLU A 39 -0.29 -6.84 -15.41
C GLU A 39 0.32 -7.99 -14.60
N GLU A 40 1.39 -8.59 -15.12
CA GLU A 40 2.12 -9.64 -14.41
C GLU A 40 2.65 -9.15 -13.05
N ARG A 41 3.24 -7.94 -13.05
CA ARG A 41 3.90 -7.34 -11.89
C ARG A 41 2.97 -6.32 -11.22
N ALA A 42 2.88 -6.41 -9.90
CA ALA A 42 2.15 -5.46 -9.06
C ALA A 42 2.94 -5.12 -7.80
N VAL A 43 2.74 -3.90 -7.32
CA VAL A 43 3.30 -3.40 -6.07
C VAL A 43 2.17 -2.73 -5.28
N VAL A 44 2.00 -3.11 -4.02
CA VAL A 44 1.16 -2.43 -3.04
C VAL A 44 2.07 -1.58 -2.17
N VAL A 45 1.72 -0.31 -2.00
CA VAL A 45 2.51 0.64 -1.20
C VAL A 45 1.63 1.23 -0.11
N THR A 46 2.14 1.29 1.12
CA THR A 46 1.40 1.80 2.29
C THR A 46 2.37 2.34 3.35
N ASP A 47 1.89 3.21 4.23
CA ASP A 47 2.61 3.60 5.45
C ASP A 47 2.26 2.59 6.55
N SER A 48 3.22 2.18 7.38
CA SER A 48 2.98 1.33 8.55
C SER A 48 2.12 2.04 9.61
N VAL A 49 2.42 3.33 9.82
CA VAL A 49 1.73 4.28 10.69
C VAL A 49 1.46 5.52 9.85
N PHE A 50 0.19 5.87 9.67
CA PHE A 50 -0.16 7.00 8.81
C PHE A 50 0.05 8.32 9.54
N SER A 51 0.70 9.28 8.87
CA SER A 51 1.08 10.56 9.47
C SER A 51 -0.12 11.45 9.86
N ALA A 52 -1.26 11.29 9.18
CA ALA A 52 -2.44 12.12 9.38
C ALA A 52 -3.14 11.82 10.71
N ASP A 53 -3.44 10.54 10.97
CA ASP A 53 -4.26 10.12 12.11
C ASP A 53 -3.49 9.22 13.10
N GLY A 54 -2.27 8.78 12.75
CA GLY A 54 -1.45 7.88 13.57
C GLY A 54 -1.97 6.44 13.63
N ASP A 55 -2.96 6.11 12.81
CA ASP A 55 -3.53 4.77 12.75
C ASP A 55 -2.60 3.79 12.00
N LEU A 56 -2.88 2.50 12.15
CA LEU A 56 -1.99 1.43 11.70
C LEU A 56 -2.50 0.77 10.44
N ALA A 57 -1.61 0.51 9.48
CA ALA A 57 -1.97 -0.30 8.33
C ALA A 57 -2.23 -1.76 8.73
N PRO A 58 -3.20 -2.44 8.08
CA PRO A 58 -3.47 -3.86 8.26
C PRO A 58 -2.41 -4.73 7.55
N LEU A 59 -1.14 -4.61 7.95
CA LEU A 59 0.02 -5.17 7.24
C LEU A 59 -0.09 -6.68 7.00
N ARG A 60 -0.63 -7.45 7.95
CA ARG A 60 -0.85 -8.89 7.77
C ARG A 60 -1.84 -9.18 6.63
N GLY A 61 -2.99 -8.49 6.63
CA GLY A 61 -3.99 -8.66 5.58
C GLY A 61 -3.48 -8.23 4.21
N LEU A 62 -2.75 -7.11 4.16
CA LEU A 62 -2.09 -6.65 2.92
C LEU A 62 -1.04 -7.64 2.43
N HIS A 63 -0.22 -8.18 3.33
CA HIS A 63 0.79 -9.18 2.99
C HIS A 63 0.15 -10.47 2.45
N ASP A 64 -0.91 -10.95 3.08
CA ASP A 64 -1.62 -12.15 2.64
C ASP A 64 -2.25 -11.97 1.25
N ALA A 65 -2.85 -10.80 0.99
CA ALA A 65 -3.35 -10.45 -0.34
C ALA A 65 -2.21 -10.37 -1.37
N CYS A 66 -1.09 -9.71 -1.03
CA CYS A 66 0.07 -9.63 -1.91
C CYS A 66 0.65 -11.01 -2.24
N ARG A 67 0.81 -11.90 -1.24
CA ARG A 67 1.28 -13.27 -1.46
C ARG A 67 0.34 -14.07 -2.35
N ARG A 68 -0.97 -14.01 -2.09
CA ARG A 68 -1.98 -14.73 -2.87
C ARG A 68 -1.97 -14.35 -4.35
N HIS A 69 -1.70 -13.07 -4.63
CA HIS A 69 -1.75 -12.52 -5.98
C HIS A 69 -0.38 -12.28 -6.62
N GLY A 70 0.73 -12.69 -5.99
CA GLY A 70 2.08 -12.50 -6.54
C GLY A 70 2.51 -11.03 -6.66
N ALA A 71 2.11 -10.19 -5.72
CA ALA A 71 2.48 -8.78 -5.67
C ALA A 71 3.57 -8.51 -4.62
N LEU A 72 4.35 -7.45 -4.81
CA LEU A 72 5.28 -6.94 -3.81
C LEU A 72 4.55 -6.00 -2.85
N LEU A 73 4.89 -6.05 -1.56
CA LEU A 73 4.44 -5.08 -0.56
C LEU A 73 5.61 -4.17 -0.18
N ILE A 74 5.46 -2.87 -0.35
CA ILE A 74 6.39 -1.83 0.13
C ILE A 74 5.70 -1.09 1.28
N VAL A 75 6.40 -1.01 2.42
CA VAL A 75 5.89 -0.35 3.63
C VAL A 75 6.83 0.81 3.99
N ASP A 76 6.29 2.01 4.11
CA ASP A 76 7.01 3.16 4.67
C ASP A 76 6.94 3.11 6.21
N GLU A 77 8.11 3.13 6.85
CA GLU A 77 8.29 2.99 8.30
C GLU A 77 8.70 4.32 8.96
N ALA A 78 8.61 5.46 8.27
CA ALA A 78 9.05 6.75 8.79
C ALA A 78 8.44 7.12 10.16
N HIS A 79 7.17 6.77 10.39
CA HIS A 79 6.47 7.00 11.67
C HIS A 79 6.36 5.73 12.54
N GLY A 80 6.71 4.56 12.02
CA GLY A 80 6.72 3.30 12.77
C GLY A 80 8.03 3.05 13.49
N LEU A 81 9.16 3.42 12.87
CA LEU A 81 10.50 3.20 13.39
C LEU A 81 10.72 3.93 14.72
N GLY A 82 11.15 3.19 15.75
CA GLY A 82 11.41 3.74 17.08
C GLY A 82 10.15 3.98 17.94
N VAL A 83 8.96 3.69 17.38
CA VAL A 83 7.66 3.80 18.07
C VAL A 83 7.02 2.43 18.22
N ARG A 84 7.06 1.62 17.16
CA ARG A 84 6.48 0.29 17.07
C ARG A 84 7.57 -0.79 17.16
N GLY A 85 7.26 -1.91 17.78
CA GLY A 85 8.13 -3.07 17.99
C GLY A 85 7.33 -4.23 18.57
#